data_AF-Q9RSD2-F1
#
_entry.id   AF-Q9RSD2-F1
#
_cell.length_a   1.000
_cell.length_b   1.000
_cell.length_c   1.000
_cell.angle_alpha   90.00
_cell.angle_beta   90.00
_cell.angle_gamma   90.00
#
_symmetry.space_group_name_H-M   'P 1'
#
loop_
_entity.id
_entity.type
_entity.pdbx_description
1 polymer ?
#
loop_
_entity_poly.entity_id
_entity_poly.type
_entity_poly.pdbx_seq_one_letter_code
_entity_poly.pdbx_strand_id
1 'polypeptide(L)'
;MLVCDSCNAEMEVTRNGGGEDFELELLGILTVCPACSEEFEVTEDMLLTAPVIESVDGVSVSLVDCPHCHARIELELTDETPPDEEQPRR
;
A
#
# COMPACT_ATOMS: atom_id res chain seq x y z
N MET A 1 33.78 -7.04 17.99
CA MET A 1 32.72 -7.10 19.02
C MET A 1 32.33 -5.67 19.34
N LEU A 2 31.14 -5.26 18.90
CA LEU A 2 30.63 -3.91 19.17
C LEU A 2 29.87 -4.00 20.49
N VAL A 3 30.26 -3.19 21.46
CA VAL A 3 29.63 -3.15 22.79
C VAL A 3 28.92 -1.81 22.90
N CYS A 4 27.63 -1.83 23.25
CA CYS A 4 26.89 -0.60 23.49
C CYS A 4 27.42 0.06 24.77
N ASP A 5 27.97 1.27 24.66
CA ASP A 5 28.55 2.00 25.81
C ASP A 5 27.50 2.30 26.91
N SER A 6 26.20 2.26 26.58
CA SER A 6 25.11 2.54 27.53
C SER A 6 24.58 1.33 28.30
N CYS A 7 24.68 0.10 27.77
CA CYS A 7 24.14 -1.09 28.43
C CYS A 7 25.13 -2.27 28.49
N ASN A 8 26.33 -2.06 27.96
CA ASN A 8 27.43 -3.01 27.89
C ASN A 8 27.06 -4.38 27.29
N ALA A 9 26.01 -4.41 26.47
CA ALA A 9 25.55 -5.60 25.76
C ALA A 9 26.45 -5.87 24.54
N GLU A 10 26.81 -7.14 24.36
CA GLU A 10 27.56 -7.63 23.22
C GLU A 10 26.64 -7.72 21.99
N MET A 11 26.97 -7.01 20.92
CA MET A 11 26.18 -7.01 19.68
C MET A 11 26.98 -7.66 18.55
N GLU A 12 26.40 -8.69 17.93
CA GLU A 12 26.89 -9.30 16.70
C GLU A 12 26.24 -8.59 15.51
N VAL A 13 27.06 -8.06 14.59
CA VAL A 13 26.60 -7.47 13.33
C VAL A 13 26.81 -8.51 12.23
N THR A 14 25.74 -9.22 11.89
CA THR A 14 25.71 -10.12 10.73
C THR A 14 25.49 -9.26 9.49
N ARG A 15 26.54 -9.07 8.69
CA ARG A 15 26.41 -8.48 7.35
C ARG A 15 25.67 -9.52 6.50
N ASN A 16 24.44 -9.22 6.06
CA ASN A 16 23.73 -10.07 5.10
C ASN A 16 24.68 -10.34 3.93
N GLY A 17 24.99 -11.61 3.72
CA GLY A 17 25.94 -12.06 2.71
C GLY A 17 25.46 -11.63 1.33
N GLY A 18 26.38 -11.14 0.50
CA GLY A 18 26.04 -10.62 -0.82
C GLY A 18 25.27 -11.63 -1.67
N GLY A 19 24.08 -11.24 -2.13
CA GLY A 19 23.31 -11.95 -3.14
C GLY A 19 21.87 -12.30 -2.79
N GLU A 20 21.38 -11.98 -1.58
CA GLU A 20 19.95 -12.10 -1.29
C GLU A 20 19.27 -10.81 -1.74
N ASP A 21 18.75 -10.82 -2.97
CA ASP A 21 17.77 -9.83 -3.43
C ASP A 21 16.59 -9.87 -2.44
N PHE A 22 16.37 -8.77 -1.72
CA PHE A 22 15.19 -8.63 -0.89
C PHE A 22 13.98 -8.59 -1.82
N GLU A 23 13.18 -9.65 -1.84
CA GLU A 23 11.93 -9.72 -2.58
C GLU A 23 10.89 -8.88 -1.82
N LEU A 24 10.73 -7.62 -2.21
CA LEU A 24 9.67 -6.75 -1.71
C LEU A 24 8.38 -7.12 -2.46
N GLU A 25 7.55 -7.96 -1.85
CA GLU A 25 6.19 -8.18 -2.34
C GLU A 25 5.40 -6.87 -2.17
N LEU A 26 4.76 -6.40 -3.25
CA LEU A 26 3.86 -5.25 -3.20
C LEU A 26 2.67 -5.64 -2.30
N LEU A 27 2.71 -5.23 -1.04
CA LEU A 27 1.55 -5.29 -0.16
C LEU A 27 0.45 -4.46 -0.83
N GLY A 28 -0.78 -5.00 -0.89
CA GLY A 28 -1.90 -4.38 -1.58
C GLY A 28 -2.16 -2.93 -1.15
N ILE A 29 -2.99 -2.23 -1.92
CA ILE A 29 -3.30 -0.82 -1.65
C ILE A 29 -4.05 -0.74 -0.32
N LEU A 30 -3.44 -0.16 0.71
CA LEU A 30 -4.09 0.07 2.00
C LEU A 30 -4.76 1.45 2.04
N THR A 31 -5.94 1.52 2.63
CA THR A 31 -6.65 2.78 2.89
C THR A 31 -7.33 2.76 4.25
N VAL A 32 -7.73 3.92 4.76
CA VAL A 32 -8.38 4.07 6.06
C VAL A 32 -9.84 4.42 5.87
N CYS A 33 -10.74 3.69 6.52
CA CYS A 33 -12.15 4.01 6.49
C CYS A 33 -12.44 5.31 7.26
N PRO A 34 -13.06 6.34 6.65
CA PRO A 34 -13.41 7.57 7.36
C PRO A 34 -14.51 7.38 8.42
N ALA A 35 -15.28 6.29 8.36
CA ALA A 35 -16.38 6.03 9.28
C ALA A 35 -15.95 5.29 10.57
N CYS A 36 -15.07 4.29 10.48
CA CYS A 36 -14.59 3.52 11.64
C CYS A 36 -13.11 3.74 11.98
N SER A 37 -12.38 4.51 11.16
CA SER A 37 -10.94 4.77 11.33
C SER A 37 -10.05 3.51 11.28
N GLU A 38 -10.58 2.38 10.80
CA GLU A 38 -9.79 1.17 10.61
C GLU A 38 -9.18 1.11 9.20
N GLU A 39 -7.94 0.64 9.16
CA GLU A 39 -7.17 0.39 7.94
C GLU A 39 -7.61 -0.92 7.30
N PHE A 40 -7.83 -0.93 5.99
CA PHE A 40 -8.16 -2.13 5.24
C PHE A 40 -7.46 -2.14 3.88
N GLU A 41 -7.30 -3.34 3.35
CA GLU A 41 -6.76 -3.56 2.01
C GLU A 41 -7.86 -3.40 0.96
N VAL A 42 -7.58 -2.57 -0.04
CA VAL A 42 -8.38 -2.45 -1.25
C VAL A 42 -7.91 -3.54 -2.21
N THR A 43 -8.71 -4.59 -2.34
CA THR A 43 -8.40 -5.70 -3.25
C THR A 43 -8.91 -5.41 -4.66
N GLU A 44 -8.32 -6.07 -5.65
CA GLU A 44 -8.76 -5.96 -7.05
C GLU A 44 -10.22 -6.39 -7.23
N ASP A 45 -10.65 -7.46 -6.55
CA ASP A 45 -12.04 -7.95 -6.58
C ASP A 45 -13.04 -6.90 -6.05
N MET A 46 -12.67 -6.16 -5.00
CA MET A 46 -13.48 -5.05 -4.50
C MET A 46 -13.65 -3.95 -5.55
N LEU A 47 -12.60 -3.62 -6.30
CA LEU A 47 -12.67 -2.60 -7.35
C LEU A 47 -13.45 -3.07 -8.58
N LEU A 48 -13.31 -4.34 -8.97
CA LEU A 48 -14.00 -4.92 -10.13
C LEU A 48 -15.51 -5.09 -9.89
N THR A 49 -15.93 -5.35 -8.66
CA THR A 49 -17.33 -5.53 -8.29
C THR A 49 -18.02 -4.24 -7.86
N ALA A 50 -17.25 -3.23 -7.46
CA ALA A 50 -17.77 -1.94 -7.04
C ALA A 50 -18.35 -1.13 -8.23
N PRO A 51 -19.51 -0.48 -8.06
CA PRO A 51 -20.04 0.41 -9.07
C PRO A 51 -19.22 1.69 -9.13
N VAL A 52 -18.93 2.14 -10.36
CA VAL A 52 -18.28 3.42 -10.64
C VAL A 52 -19.35 4.49 -10.90
N ILE A 53 -19.23 5.64 -10.25
CA ILE A 53 -20.13 6.79 -10.41
C ILE A 53 -19.34 8.07 -10.65
N GLU A 54 -20.03 9.11 -11.12
CA GLU A 54 -19.50 10.47 -11.16
C GLU A 54 -19.85 11.16 -9.83
N SER A 55 -18.84 11.61 -9.09
CA SER A 55 -19.01 12.35 -7.84
C SER A 55 -19.47 13.80 -8.11
N VAL A 56 -19.85 14.52 -7.06
CA VAL A 56 -20.38 15.89 -7.16
C VAL A 56 -19.40 16.88 -7.76
N ASP A 57 -18.10 16.60 -7.67
CA ASP A 57 -17.01 17.39 -8.23
C ASP A 57 -16.69 17.03 -9.70
N GLY A 58 -17.46 16.12 -10.31
CA GLY A 58 -17.27 15.66 -11.70
C GLY A 58 -16.15 14.64 -11.87
N VAL A 59 -15.73 13.98 -10.79
CA VAL A 59 -14.65 12.99 -10.78
C VAL A 59 -15.22 11.57 -10.75
N SER A 60 -14.63 10.66 -11.52
CA SER A 60 -14.98 9.24 -11.51
C SER A 60 -14.49 8.57 -10.23
N VAL A 61 -15.42 8.01 -9.46
CA VAL A 61 -15.14 7.32 -8.20
C VAL A 61 -15.72 5.91 -8.18
N SER A 62 -15.00 4.97 -7.58
CA SER A 62 -15.48 3.63 -7.27
C SER A 62 -16.10 3.60 -5.87
N LEU A 63 -17.31 3.04 -5.75
CA LEU A 63 -18.02 2.92 -4.47
C LEU A 63 -17.78 1.54 -3.83
N VAL A 64 -16.85 1.48 -2.90
CA VAL A 64 -16.52 0.25 -2.16
C VAL A 64 -17.18 0.25 -0.78
N ASP A 65 -17.48 -0.93 -0.25
CA ASP A 65 -17.97 -1.10 1.11
C ASP A 65 -16.80 -1.43 2.06
N CYS A 66 -16.73 -0.72 3.19
CA CYS A 66 -15.76 -1.03 4.23
C CYS A 66 -16.00 -2.45 4.81
N PRO A 67 -14.99 -3.32 4.89
CA PRO A 67 -15.17 -4.67 5.45
C PRO A 67 -15.45 -4.68 6.95
N HIS A 68 -15.16 -3.58 7.67
CA HIS A 68 -15.33 -3.49 9.12
C HIS A 68 -16.71 -2.98 9.54
N CYS A 69 -17.20 -1.93 8.85
CA CYS A 69 -18.44 -1.26 9.23
C CYS A 69 -19.49 -1.18 8.12
N HIS A 70 -19.19 -1.69 6.93
CA HIS A 70 -20.06 -1.64 5.74
C HIS A 70 -20.49 -0.21 5.34
N ALA A 71 -19.73 0.80 5.77
CA ALA A 71 -19.90 2.15 5.26
C ALA A 71 -19.41 2.20 3.82
N ARG A 72 -20.14 2.95 2.98
CA ARG A 72 -19.80 3.15 1.57
C ARG A 72 -18.74 4.24 1.45
N ILE A 73 -17.67 3.95 0.73
CA ILE A 73 -16.50 4.82 0.57
C ILE A 73 -16.33 5.13 -0.92
N GLU A 74 -16.09 6.40 -1.24
CA GLU A 74 -15.75 6.85 -2.59
C GLU A 74 -14.23 6.81 -2.76
N LEU A 75 -13.73 6.00 -3.70
CA LEU A 75 -12.33 5.95 -4.09
C LEU A 75 -12.16 6.60 -5.46
N GLU A 76 -11.36 7.66 -5.54
CA GLU A 76 -10.99 8.28 -6.81
C GLU A 76 -10.18 7.31 -7.68
N LEU A 77 -10.57 7.15 -8.94
CA LEU A 77 -9.85 6.34 -9.90
C LEU A 77 -8.95 7.25 -10.74
N THR A 78 -7.63 7.07 -10.63
CA THR A 78 -6.68 7.75 -11.49
C THR A 78 -6.20 6.82 -12.60
N ASP A 79 -6.24 7.28 -13.85
CA ASP A 79 -5.62 6.61 -15.01
C ASP A 79 -4.08 6.81 -15.02
N GLU A 80 -3.49 7.03 -13.85
CA GLU A 80 -2.04 7.12 -13.71
C GLU A 80 -1.47 5.73 -13.93
N THR A 81 -1.17 5.43 -15.19
CA THR A 81 -0.24 4.37 -15.54
C THR A 81 1.01 4.66 -14.69
N PRO A 82 1.48 3.74 -13.82
CA PRO A 82 2.74 3.97 -13.14
C PRO A 82 3.73 4.38 -14.22
N PRO A 83 4.55 5.43 -14.02
CA PRO A 83 5.53 5.80 -15.02
C PRO A 83 6.28 4.51 -15.33
N ASP A 84 6.16 4.04 -16.57
CA ASP A 84 7.03 3.03 -17.14
C ASP A 84 8.40 3.38 -16.60
N GLU A 85 9.02 2.49 -15.81
CA GLU A 85 10.42 2.62 -15.48
C GLU A 85 11.14 2.60 -16.82
N GLU A 86 11.22 3.77 -17.46
CA GLU A 86 11.95 4.06 -18.67
C GLU A 86 13.40 3.88 -18.23
N GLN A 87 13.85 2.64 -18.15
CA GLN A 87 15.25 2.31 -18.03
C GLN A 87 15.89 2.93 -19.27
N PRO A 88 16.74 3.95 -19.10
CA PRO A 88 17.32 4.61 -20.25
C PRO A 88 18.27 3.65 -20.95
N ARG A 89 17.84 3.23 -22.14
CA ARG A 89 18.60 2.94 -23.38
C ARG A 89 20.03 2.37 -23.29
N ARG A 90 20.17 1.27 -24.05
CA ARG A 90 21.34 0.71 -24.77
C ARG A 90 22.32 -0.17 -24.02
#